data_AF-A0A3B1BWF3-F1
#
_entry.id   AF-A0A3B1BWF3-F1
#
_cell.length_a   1.000
_cell.length_b   1.000
_cell.length_c   1.000
_cell.angle_alpha   90.00
_cell.angle_beta   90.00
_cell.angle_gamma   90.00
#
_symmetry.space_group_name_H-M   'P 1'
#
loop_
_entity.id
_entity.type
_entity.pdbx_description
1 polymer ?
#
loop_
_entity_poly.entity_id
_entity_poly.type
_entity_poly.pdbx_seq_one_letter_code
_entity_poly.pdbx_strand_id
1 'polypeptide(L)'
;LRLYQLAAEAEIQNQQSDLQKYLQRIVTLDPMRQDISSQLAALTEQLKQARYNRHLRQATQYIAAENTRTARQEVNKAKALYPARKAISALFDQIDAIERTKRINTMLEEIQALKSQDNWPKVLALYEHILREDNSNRAAINGREKANKIIAANNRAIKILNNQHRLQDAKIHQRTLEFVELIKPLSQDSQTLADTIMTLEQRLELWQKKIKVVVFSDGKSMVIVRRVGRIGPVTQKNIQLKPGKYDFECSRNGFKSKIVEHFVPPGQSGTSVNITCDVRI
;
A
#
# COMPACT_ATOMS: atom_id res chain seq x y z
N LEU A 1 63.73 13.57 41.69
CA LEU A 1 63.19 13.42 43.07
C LEU A 1 61.78 13.99 43.21
N ARG A 2 61.54 15.30 43.01
CA ARG A 2 60.20 15.89 43.16
C ARG A 2 59.08 15.23 42.34
N LEU A 3 59.32 14.88 41.07
CA LEU A 3 58.32 14.21 40.22
C LEU A 3 57.92 12.82 40.75
N TYR A 4 58.84 12.09 41.37
CA TYR A 4 58.55 10.77 41.96
C TYR A 4 57.71 10.90 43.24
N GLN A 5 57.99 11.92 44.06
CA GLN A 5 57.15 12.24 45.23
C GLN A 5 55.73 12.62 44.82
N LEU A 6 55.59 13.49 43.82
CA LEU A 6 54.28 13.89 43.29
C LEU A 6 53.50 12.71 42.68
N ALA A 7 54.19 11.78 41.99
CA ALA A 7 53.56 10.55 41.50
C ALA A 7 53.07 9.66 42.66
N ALA A 8 53.90 9.44 43.69
CA ALA A 8 53.53 8.65 44.86
C ALA A 8 52.35 9.26 45.65
N GLU A 9 52.34 10.59 45.84
CA GLU A 9 51.24 11.32 46.45
C GLU A 9 49.93 11.16 45.65
N ALA A 10 49.99 11.32 44.33
CA ALA A 10 48.83 11.14 43.46
C ALA A 10 48.29 9.71 43.47
N GLU A 11 49.18 8.71 43.59
CA GLU A 11 48.80 7.30 43.74
C GLU A 11 48.07 7.04 45.06
N ILE A 12 48.61 7.51 46.19
CA ILE A 12 47.99 7.40 47.52
C ILE A 12 46.61 8.09 47.55
N GLN A 13 46.49 9.25 46.90
CA GLN A 13 45.25 10.02 46.84
C GLN A 13 44.28 9.54 45.75
N ASN A 14 44.61 8.47 45.02
CA ASN A 14 43.82 7.93 43.90
C ASN A 14 43.51 8.99 42.80
N GLN A 15 44.40 9.96 42.61
CA GLN A 15 44.33 11.00 41.59
C GLN A 15 44.91 10.50 40.27
N GLN A 16 44.18 9.58 39.62
CA GLN A 16 44.68 8.85 38.45
C GLN A 16 45.10 9.75 37.26
N SER A 17 44.46 10.92 37.10
CA SER A 17 44.84 11.89 36.06
C SER A 17 46.20 12.54 36.35
N ASP A 18 46.45 12.92 37.60
CA ASP A 18 47.70 13.54 38.02
C ASP A 18 48.83 12.51 38.04
N LEU A 19 48.55 11.30 38.52
CA LEU A 19 49.48 10.17 38.43
C LEU A 19 49.92 9.92 36.99
N GLN A 20 48.98 9.83 36.04
CA GLN A 20 49.29 9.64 34.62
C GLN A 20 50.18 10.77 34.09
N LYS A 21 49.86 12.03 34.42
CA LYS A 21 50.63 13.21 34.02
C LYS A 21 52.07 13.17 34.56
N TYR A 22 52.26 12.82 35.84
CA TYR A 22 53.59 12.76 36.45
C TYR A 22 54.42 11.60 35.88
N LEU A 23 53.84 10.41 35.75
CA LEU A 23 54.50 9.25 35.14
C LEU A 23 54.90 9.55 33.69
N GLN A 24 54.03 10.20 32.91
CA GLN A 24 54.36 10.61 31.54
C GLN A 24 55.55 11.57 31.49
N ARG A 25 55.62 12.54 32.41
CA ARG A 25 56.77 13.45 32.50
C ARG A 25 58.06 12.73 32.89
N ILE A 26 57.99 11.75 33.79
CA ILE A 26 59.14 10.92 34.18
C ILE A 26 59.66 10.13 32.97
N VAL A 27 58.78 9.44 32.24
CA VAL A 27 59.15 8.65 31.04
C VAL A 27 59.75 9.53 29.95
N THR A 28 59.25 10.75 29.75
CA THR A 28 59.85 11.70 28.78
C THR A 28 61.27 12.13 29.17
N LEU A 29 61.57 12.24 30.48
CA LEU A 29 62.87 12.67 30.97
C LEU A 29 63.88 11.53 31.07
N ASP A 30 63.42 10.30 31.33
CA ASP A 30 64.25 9.11 31.45
C ASP A 30 63.60 7.90 30.75
N PRO A 31 63.77 7.77 29.42
CA PRO A 31 63.16 6.69 28.64
C PRO A 31 63.70 5.28 28.96
N MET A 32 64.85 5.16 29.66
CA MET A 32 65.45 3.86 29.99
C MET A 32 64.74 3.14 31.15
N ARG A 33 63.84 3.83 31.85
CA ARG A 33 63.05 3.29 32.97
C ARG A 33 61.85 2.48 32.49
N GLN A 34 62.12 1.22 32.14
CA GLN A 34 61.09 0.27 31.67
C GLN A 34 59.99 0.01 32.71
N ASP A 35 60.31 0.08 34.00
CA ASP A 35 59.37 -0.07 35.12
C ASP A 35 58.29 1.02 35.09
N ILE A 36 58.71 2.29 34.99
CA ILE A 36 57.80 3.44 34.94
C ILE A 36 57.02 3.48 33.62
N SER A 37 57.66 3.10 32.51
CA SER A 37 56.98 2.98 31.21
C SER A 37 55.86 1.94 31.24
N SER A 38 56.11 0.78 31.86
CA SER A 38 55.12 -0.28 32.05
C SER A 38 53.97 0.17 32.97
N GLN A 39 54.29 0.87 34.07
CA GLN A 39 53.28 1.42 34.98
C GLN A 39 52.39 2.45 34.27
N LEU A 40 52.98 3.36 33.48
CA LEU A 40 52.23 4.35 32.69
C LEU A 40 51.33 3.68 31.64
N ALA A 41 51.82 2.65 30.95
CA ALA A 41 51.04 1.91 29.97
C ALA A 41 49.83 1.20 30.62
N ALA A 42 50.05 0.53 31.76
CA ALA A 42 48.99 -0.13 32.51
C ALA A 42 47.93 0.85 33.01
N LEU A 43 48.34 1.97 33.62
CA LEU A 43 47.43 3.02 34.07
C LEU A 43 46.64 3.65 32.92
N THR A 44 47.31 3.90 31.78
CA THR A 44 46.68 4.46 30.59
C THR A 44 45.59 3.53 30.04
N GLU A 45 45.88 2.22 29.97
CA GLU A 45 44.90 1.22 29.54
C GLU A 45 43.73 1.10 30.54
N GLN A 46 44.00 1.12 31.84
CA GLN A 46 42.96 1.12 32.88
C GLN A 46 42.03 2.33 32.77
N LEU A 47 42.57 3.53 32.61
CA LEU A 47 41.80 4.77 32.42
C LEU A 47 40.99 4.77 31.12
N LYS A 48 41.55 4.21 30.05
CA LYS A 48 40.87 4.01 28.78
C LYS A 48 39.71 3.02 28.93
N GLN A 49 39.91 1.89 29.62
CA GLN A 49 38.87 0.91 29.94
C GLN A 49 37.76 1.51 30.81
N ALA A 50 38.10 2.31 31.82
CA ALA A 50 37.13 2.97 32.70
C ALA A 50 36.25 3.98 31.95
N ARG A 51 36.86 4.80 31.06
CA ARG A 51 36.11 5.72 30.18
C ARG A 51 35.20 4.96 29.22
N TYR A 52 35.70 3.90 28.61
CA TYR A 52 34.90 3.04 27.75
C TYR A 52 33.67 2.48 28.47
N ASN A 53 33.86 1.87 29.64
CA ASN A 53 32.76 1.31 30.43
C ASN A 53 31.74 2.37 30.85
N ARG A 54 32.18 3.60 31.12
CA ARG A 54 31.30 4.72 31.44
C ARG A 54 30.41 5.09 30.25
N HIS A 55 30.99 5.25 29.07
CA HIS A 55 30.24 5.54 27.84
C HIS A 55 29.26 4.41 27.51
N LEU A 56 29.64 3.14 27.71
CA LEU A 56 28.69 2.02 27.55
C LEU A 56 27.50 2.13 28.49
N ARG A 57 27.73 2.39 29.79
CA ARG A 57 26.64 2.57 30.77
C ARG A 57 25.71 3.71 30.40
N GLN A 58 26.26 4.86 30.01
CA GLN A 58 25.47 6.02 29.58
C GLN A 58 24.69 5.71 28.31
N ALA A 59 25.30 5.04 27.32
CA ALA A 59 24.60 4.59 26.12
C ALA A 59 23.42 3.68 26.47
N THR A 60 23.60 2.68 27.34
CA THR A 60 22.50 1.79 27.76
C THR A 60 21.38 2.52 28.48
N GLN A 61 21.70 3.54 29.30
CA GLN A 61 20.68 4.37 29.94
C GLN A 61 19.87 5.18 28.93
N TYR A 62 20.53 5.77 27.92
CA TYR A 62 19.83 6.50 26.87
C TYR A 62 19.05 5.60 25.91
N ILE A 63 19.52 4.37 25.66
CA ILE A 63 18.76 3.35 24.93
C ILE A 63 17.48 3.00 25.69
N ALA A 64 17.57 2.75 27.00
CA ALA A 64 16.42 2.45 27.85
C ALA A 64 15.41 3.61 27.91
N ALA A 65 15.88 4.85 27.77
CA ALA A 65 15.04 6.05 27.68
C ALA A 65 14.59 6.39 26.23
N GLU A 66 14.85 5.51 25.26
CA GLU A 66 14.61 5.70 23.82
C GLU A 66 15.22 7.00 23.23
N ASN A 67 16.21 7.58 23.90
CA ASN A 67 16.96 8.73 23.41
C ASN A 67 18.10 8.27 22.50
N THR A 68 17.73 7.79 21.32
CA THR A 68 18.63 7.17 20.34
C THR A 68 19.75 8.11 19.89
N ARG A 69 19.45 9.41 19.76
CA ARG A 69 20.42 10.44 19.38
C ARG A 69 21.57 10.53 20.39
N THR A 70 21.26 10.68 21.68
CA THR A 70 22.31 10.77 22.71
C THR A 70 22.98 9.42 22.94
N ALA A 71 22.24 8.31 22.87
CA ALA A 71 22.83 6.97 22.92
C ALA A 71 23.91 6.80 21.85
N ARG A 72 23.63 7.18 20.59
CA ARG A 72 24.59 7.08 19.47
C ARG A 72 25.86 7.89 19.72
N GLN A 73 25.74 9.06 20.34
CA GLN A 73 26.90 9.88 20.71
C GLN A 73 27.79 9.17 21.74
N GLU A 74 27.20 8.56 22.77
CA GLU A 74 27.95 7.81 23.78
C GLU A 74 28.60 6.54 23.20
N VAL A 75 27.90 5.80 22.33
CA VAL A 75 28.49 4.65 21.63
C VAL A 75 29.67 5.08 20.74
N ASN A 76 29.57 6.22 20.05
CA ASN A 76 30.68 6.76 19.24
C ASN A 76 31.90 7.13 20.11
N LYS A 77 31.70 7.73 21.29
CA LYS A 77 32.80 7.99 22.24
C LYS A 77 33.44 6.69 22.71
N ALA A 78 32.64 5.66 22.99
CA ALA A 78 33.16 4.33 23.34
C ALA A 78 33.94 3.69 22.16
N LYS A 79 33.42 3.80 20.93
CA LYS A 79 34.06 3.30 19.71
C LYS A 79 35.41 3.97 19.45
N ALA A 80 35.54 5.26 19.71
CA ALA A 80 36.82 5.98 19.58
C ALA A 80 37.91 5.43 20.52
N LEU A 81 37.53 4.86 21.67
CA LEU A 81 38.45 4.21 22.59
C LEU A 81 38.79 2.77 22.15
N TYR A 82 37.78 1.97 21.83
CA TYR A 82 37.96 0.58 21.36
C TYR A 82 37.08 0.28 20.15
N PRO A 83 37.61 0.43 18.92
CA PRO A 83 36.80 0.33 17.70
C PRO A 83 36.23 -1.06 17.40
N ALA A 84 36.95 -2.12 17.78
CA ALA A 84 36.67 -3.50 17.37
C ALA A 84 35.92 -4.35 18.42
N ARG A 85 35.38 -3.74 19.48
CA ARG A 85 34.65 -4.49 20.52
C ARG A 85 33.22 -4.79 20.06
N LYS A 86 32.82 -6.06 20.15
CA LYS A 86 31.46 -6.55 19.80
C LYS A 86 30.33 -5.79 20.51
N ALA A 87 30.57 -5.28 21.72
CA ALA A 87 29.59 -4.47 22.45
C ALA A 87 29.23 -3.17 21.72
N ILE A 88 30.12 -2.60 20.90
CA ILE A 88 29.84 -1.40 20.10
C ILE A 88 28.80 -1.70 19.02
N SER A 89 28.99 -2.77 18.25
CA SER A 89 28.04 -3.13 17.19
C SER A 89 26.68 -3.49 17.79
N ALA A 90 26.65 -4.29 18.87
CA ALA A 90 25.41 -4.66 19.54
C ALA A 90 24.60 -3.45 20.04
N LEU A 91 25.25 -2.39 20.54
CA LEU A 91 24.56 -1.18 20.96
C LEU A 91 24.03 -0.36 19.77
N PHE A 92 24.76 -0.30 18.65
CA PHE A 92 24.22 0.32 17.43
C PHE A 92 23.03 -0.46 16.89
N ASP A 93 23.08 -1.79 16.88
CA ASP A 93 21.96 -2.64 16.44
C ASP A 93 20.70 -2.38 17.29
N GLN A 94 20.84 -2.22 18.61
CA GLN A 94 19.74 -1.85 19.50
C GLN A 94 19.17 -0.46 19.18
N ILE A 95 20.04 0.54 18.96
CA ILE A 95 19.63 1.89 18.60
C ILE A 95 18.87 1.88 17.27
N ASP A 96 19.42 1.20 16.26
CA ASP A 96 18.82 1.11 14.92
C ASP A 96 17.46 0.39 14.96
N ALA A 97 17.31 -0.63 15.82
CA ALA A 97 16.04 -1.32 16.03
C ALA A 97 14.96 -0.41 16.65
N ILE A 98 15.32 0.43 17.64
CA ILE A 98 14.39 1.41 18.22
C ILE A 98 13.97 2.44 17.17
N GLU A 99 14.93 3.00 16.43
CA GLU A 99 14.65 4.00 15.39
C GLU A 99 13.75 3.43 14.29
N ARG A 100 14.01 2.18 13.85
CA ARG A 100 13.18 1.47 12.88
C ARG A 100 11.77 1.27 13.41
N THR A 101 11.62 0.80 14.64
CA THR A 101 10.31 0.59 15.28
C THR A 101 9.50 1.87 15.32
N LYS A 102 10.14 2.99 15.70
CA LYS A 102 9.49 4.30 15.71
C LYS A 102 9.03 4.74 14.32
N ARG A 103 9.87 4.60 13.28
CA ARG A 103 9.48 4.91 11.89
C ARG A 103 8.31 4.05 11.42
N ILE A 104 8.32 2.75 11.72
CA ILE A 104 7.22 1.84 11.39
C ILE A 104 5.92 2.27 12.07
N ASN A 105 5.97 2.61 13.36
CA ASN A 105 4.78 3.06 14.09
C ASN A 105 4.19 4.35 13.50
N THR A 106 5.03 5.33 13.15
CA THR A 106 4.57 6.54 12.46
C THR A 106 3.90 6.23 11.12
N MET A 107 4.46 5.31 10.32
CA MET A 107 3.82 4.87 9.07
C MET A 107 2.49 4.15 9.32
N LEU A 108 2.39 3.35 10.38
CA LEU A 108 1.15 2.66 10.74
C LEU A 108 0.05 3.64 11.18
N GLU A 109 0.40 4.73 11.85
CA GLU A 109 -0.53 5.82 12.19
C GLU A 109 -1.01 6.55 10.93
N GLU A 110 -0.09 6.91 10.03
CA GLU A 110 -0.42 7.55 8.75
C GLU A 110 -1.36 6.68 7.90
N ILE A 111 -1.14 5.36 7.91
CA ILE A 111 -2.02 4.40 7.24
C ILE A 111 -3.46 4.49 7.75
N GLN A 112 -3.69 4.70 9.06
CA GLN A 112 -5.06 4.83 9.57
C GLN A 112 -5.75 6.08 9.04
N ALA A 113 -5.02 7.20 8.97
CA ALA A 113 -5.54 8.43 8.38
C ALA A 113 -5.83 8.29 6.88
N LEU A 114 -5.00 7.55 6.14
CA LEU A 114 -5.23 7.29 4.72
C LEU A 114 -6.39 6.32 4.48
N LYS A 115 -6.60 5.34 5.37
CA LYS A 115 -7.78 4.45 5.32
C LYS A 115 -9.07 5.20 5.56
N SER A 116 -9.11 6.14 6.51
CA SER A 116 -10.32 6.96 6.73
C SER A 116 -10.63 7.90 5.56
N GLN A 117 -9.60 8.29 4.80
CA GLN A 117 -9.72 9.01 3.54
C GLN A 117 -9.96 8.10 2.33
N ASP A 118 -10.05 6.78 2.55
CA ASP A 118 -10.23 5.75 1.52
C ASP A 118 -9.15 5.76 0.41
N ASN A 119 -7.94 6.24 0.73
CA ASN A 119 -6.83 6.36 -0.21
C ASN A 119 -5.96 5.10 -0.25
N TRP A 120 -6.54 4.03 -0.80
CA TRP A 120 -5.89 2.71 -0.86
C TRP A 120 -4.55 2.65 -1.59
N PRO A 121 -4.31 3.39 -2.69
CA PRO A 121 -2.99 3.41 -3.34
C PRO A 121 -1.88 3.89 -2.41
N LYS A 122 -2.13 4.94 -1.60
CA LYS A 122 -1.15 5.42 -0.61
C LYS A 122 -1.00 4.46 0.56
N VAL A 123 -2.11 3.85 1.02
CA VAL A 123 -2.08 2.79 2.05
C VAL A 123 -1.18 1.63 1.61
N LEU A 124 -1.32 1.17 0.37
CA LEU A 124 -0.49 0.11 -0.20
C LEU A 124 0.99 0.50 -0.19
N ALA A 125 1.32 1.70 -0.67
CA ALA A 125 2.70 2.18 -0.74
C ALA A 125 3.37 2.26 0.64
N LEU A 126 2.65 2.67 1.68
CA LEU A 126 3.17 2.69 3.06
C LEU A 126 3.38 1.28 3.62
N TYR A 127 2.46 0.33 3.37
CA TYR A 127 2.69 -1.05 3.77
C TYR A 127 3.91 -1.67 3.06
N GLU A 128 4.09 -1.39 1.77
CA GLU A 128 5.29 -1.80 1.03
C GLU A 128 6.56 -1.14 1.56
N HIS A 129 6.47 0.10 2.05
CA HIS A 129 7.58 0.76 2.71
C HIS A 129 7.93 0.09 4.04
N ILE A 130 6.94 -0.22 4.89
CA ILE A 130 7.17 -0.96 6.12
C ILE A 130 7.83 -2.31 5.83
N LEU A 131 7.43 -3.03 4.77
CA LEU A 131 8.04 -4.32 4.40
C LEU A 131 9.48 -4.21 3.90
N ARG A 132 9.92 -3.03 3.43
CA ARG A 132 11.33 -2.77 3.12
C ARG A 132 12.16 -2.55 4.39
N GLU A 133 11.57 -1.96 5.43
CA GLU A 133 12.21 -1.79 6.74
C GLU A 133 12.18 -3.10 7.56
N ASP A 134 11.08 -3.84 7.55
CA ASP A 134 10.88 -5.11 8.25
C ASP A 134 9.96 -6.03 7.42
N ASN A 135 10.59 -6.96 6.70
CA ASN A 135 9.90 -7.90 5.82
C ASN A 135 9.02 -8.91 6.58
N SER A 136 9.22 -9.06 7.90
CA SER A 136 8.50 -10.00 8.75
C SER A 136 7.30 -9.35 9.45
N ASN A 137 7.09 -8.04 9.25
CA ASN A 137 6.02 -7.27 9.87
C ASN A 137 4.64 -7.77 9.43
N ARG A 138 3.99 -8.56 10.30
CA ARG A 138 2.69 -9.19 10.00
C ARG A 138 1.58 -8.19 9.67
N ALA A 139 1.55 -7.03 10.34
CA ALA A 139 0.56 -6.01 10.07
C ALA A 139 0.71 -5.47 8.64
N ALA A 140 1.95 -5.28 8.17
CA ALA A 140 2.22 -4.83 6.82
C ALA A 140 1.99 -5.90 5.75
N ILE A 141 2.32 -7.17 6.03
CA ILE A 141 2.02 -8.28 5.12
C ILE A 141 0.51 -8.36 4.85
N ASN A 142 -0.28 -8.45 5.93
CA ASN A 142 -1.74 -8.57 5.83
C ASN A 142 -2.38 -7.30 5.25
N GLY A 143 -1.88 -6.14 5.67
CA GLY A 143 -2.34 -4.83 5.20
C GLY A 143 -2.12 -4.63 3.69
N ARG A 144 -0.93 -4.96 3.19
CA ARG A 144 -0.60 -4.91 1.75
C ARG A 144 -1.51 -5.84 0.94
N GLU A 145 -1.74 -7.06 1.42
CA GLU A 145 -2.62 -8.01 0.73
C GLU A 145 -4.05 -7.47 0.62
N LYS A 146 -4.60 -6.95 1.74
CA LYS A 146 -5.94 -6.36 1.75
C LYS A 146 -6.03 -5.14 0.83
N ALA A 147 -5.07 -4.22 0.89
CA ALA A 147 -5.04 -3.03 0.05
C ALA A 147 -5.00 -3.40 -1.45
N ASN A 148 -4.18 -4.38 -1.82
CA ASN A 148 -4.15 -4.91 -3.19
C ASN A 148 -5.50 -5.49 -3.63
N LYS A 149 -6.16 -6.27 -2.77
CA LYS A 149 -7.48 -6.83 -3.06
C LYS A 149 -8.52 -5.73 -3.29
N ILE A 150 -8.55 -4.69 -2.46
CA ILE A 150 -9.47 -3.56 -2.59
C ILE A 150 -9.22 -2.79 -3.89
N ILE A 151 -7.97 -2.44 -4.18
CA ILE A 151 -7.60 -1.71 -5.40
C ILE A 151 -7.98 -2.52 -6.65
N ALA A 152 -7.63 -3.81 -6.67
CA ALA A 152 -7.92 -4.69 -7.80
C ALA A 152 -9.44 -4.88 -8.00
N ALA A 153 -10.19 -5.06 -6.91
CA ALA A 153 -11.64 -5.16 -6.93
C ALA A 153 -12.27 -3.88 -7.52
N ASN A 154 -11.88 -2.72 -7.00
CA ASN A 154 -12.42 -1.44 -7.44
C ASN A 154 -12.13 -1.18 -8.92
N ASN A 155 -10.87 -1.37 -9.35
CA ASN A 155 -10.46 -1.20 -10.75
C ASN A 155 -11.25 -2.12 -11.70
N ARG A 156 -11.46 -3.37 -11.30
CA ARG A 156 -12.23 -4.32 -12.10
C ARG A 156 -13.71 -3.94 -12.15
N ALA A 157 -14.29 -3.51 -11.04
CA ALA A 157 -15.68 -3.05 -10.99
C ALA A 157 -15.90 -1.81 -11.89
N ILE A 158 -15.01 -0.81 -11.80
CA ILE A 158 -15.03 0.36 -12.69
C ILE A 158 -14.92 -0.04 -14.17
N LYS A 159 -14.04 -1.00 -14.50
CA LYS A 159 -13.91 -1.50 -15.88
C LYS A 159 -15.22 -2.14 -16.38
N ILE A 160 -15.95 -2.84 -15.52
CA ILE A 160 -17.26 -3.42 -15.86
C ILE A 160 -18.29 -2.30 -16.06
N LEU A 161 -18.35 -1.31 -15.16
CA LEU A 161 -19.25 -0.17 -15.28
C LEU A 161 -19.03 0.63 -16.58
N ASN A 162 -17.77 0.86 -16.97
CA ASN A 162 -17.43 1.51 -18.24
C ASN A 162 -17.86 0.69 -19.47
N ASN A 163 -18.04 -0.62 -19.32
CA ASN A 163 -18.49 -1.54 -20.37
C ASN A 163 -19.85 -2.18 -20.06
N GLN A 164 -20.71 -1.47 -19.32
CA GLN A 164 -21.96 -2.00 -18.78
C GLN A 164 -22.93 -2.56 -19.84
N HIS A 165 -22.82 -2.13 -21.10
CA HIS A 165 -23.63 -2.68 -22.20
C HIS A 165 -23.42 -4.19 -22.40
N ARG A 166 -22.26 -4.71 -22.00
CA ARG A 166 -21.95 -6.15 -22.04
C ARG A 166 -22.74 -6.95 -21.02
N LEU A 167 -23.33 -6.31 -20.01
CA LEU A 167 -24.19 -6.96 -19.01
C LEU A 167 -25.50 -7.47 -19.59
N GLN A 168 -25.83 -7.13 -20.85
CA GLN A 168 -26.92 -7.77 -21.59
C GLN A 168 -26.68 -9.27 -21.81
N ASP A 169 -25.42 -9.67 -22.01
CA ASP A 169 -25.01 -11.07 -22.20
C ASP A 169 -25.14 -11.85 -20.89
N ALA A 170 -25.85 -12.99 -20.94
CA ALA A 170 -26.17 -13.78 -19.75
C ALA A 170 -24.91 -14.34 -19.05
N LYS A 171 -23.88 -14.75 -19.80
CA LYS A 171 -22.64 -15.29 -19.21
C LYS A 171 -21.84 -14.19 -18.53
N ILE A 172 -21.77 -13.00 -19.15
CA ILE A 172 -21.09 -11.85 -18.56
C ILE A 172 -21.83 -11.39 -17.30
N HIS A 173 -23.16 -11.28 -17.37
CA HIS A 173 -24.00 -10.92 -16.23
C HIS A 173 -23.77 -11.86 -15.03
N GLN A 174 -23.82 -13.19 -15.26
CA GLN A 174 -23.61 -14.19 -14.22
C GLN A 174 -22.21 -14.08 -13.58
N ARG A 175 -21.15 -13.95 -14.41
CA ARG A 175 -19.78 -13.77 -13.90
C ARG A 175 -19.61 -12.48 -13.11
N THR A 176 -20.37 -11.43 -13.45
CA THR A 176 -20.34 -10.18 -12.71
C THR A 176 -21.08 -10.29 -11.37
N LEU A 177 -22.19 -11.04 -11.29
CA LEU A 177 -22.84 -11.37 -10.02
C LEU A 177 -21.89 -12.12 -9.06
N GLU A 178 -21.23 -13.18 -9.55
CA GLU A 178 -20.23 -13.93 -8.78
C GLU A 178 -19.08 -13.05 -8.31
N PHE A 179 -18.63 -12.13 -9.16
CA PHE A 179 -17.59 -11.17 -8.81
C PHE A 179 -18.06 -10.19 -7.73
N VAL A 180 -19.30 -9.67 -7.80
CA VAL A 180 -19.87 -8.77 -6.78
C VAL A 180 -19.89 -9.47 -5.42
N GLU A 181 -20.41 -10.70 -5.36
CA GLU A 181 -20.46 -11.47 -4.12
C GLU A 181 -19.06 -11.72 -3.54
N LEU A 182 -18.07 -11.99 -4.38
CA LEU A 182 -16.67 -12.17 -3.95
C LEU A 182 -16.08 -10.91 -3.30
N ILE A 183 -16.38 -9.72 -3.83
CA ILE A 183 -15.78 -8.45 -3.35
C ILE A 183 -16.61 -7.77 -2.27
N LYS A 184 -17.86 -8.20 -2.05
CA LYS A 184 -18.79 -7.62 -1.08
C LYS A 184 -18.22 -7.53 0.34
N PRO A 185 -17.49 -8.51 0.88
CA PRO A 185 -16.88 -8.38 2.21
C PRO A 185 -15.84 -7.25 2.32
N LEU A 186 -15.19 -6.86 1.22
CA LEU A 186 -14.18 -5.81 1.21
C LEU A 186 -14.79 -4.40 1.33
N SER A 187 -16.11 -4.25 1.12
CA SER A 187 -16.80 -2.97 1.21
C SER A 187 -16.81 -2.38 2.63
N GLN A 188 -16.66 -3.22 3.65
CA GLN A 188 -16.56 -2.79 5.05
C GLN A 188 -15.30 -2.00 5.33
N ASP A 189 -14.24 -2.25 4.55
CA ASP A 189 -12.98 -1.53 4.69
C ASP A 189 -12.96 -0.26 3.83
N SER A 190 -13.69 -0.22 2.70
CA SER A 190 -13.59 0.86 1.70
C SER A 190 -14.93 1.40 1.24
N GLN A 191 -15.18 2.68 1.51
CA GLN A 191 -16.42 3.36 1.11
C GLN A 191 -16.55 3.50 -0.41
N THR A 192 -15.47 3.87 -1.12
CA THR A 192 -15.47 3.96 -2.59
C THR A 192 -15.78 2.62 -3.22
N LEU A 193 -15.24 1.52 -2.68
CA LEU A 193 -15.57 0.19 -3.15
C LEU A 193 -17.04 -0.16 -2.87
N ALA A 194 -17.55 0.18 -1.69
CA ALA A 194 -18.96 0.00 -1.34
C ALA A 194 -19.90 0.71 -2.32
N ASP A 195 -19.64 1.98 -2.62
CA ASP A 195 -20.41 2.79 -3.57
C ASP A 195 -20.34 2.22 -4.99
N THR A 196 -19.15 1.73 -5.37
CA THR A 196 -18.92 1.09 -6.68
C THR A 196 -19.68 -0.23 -6.79
N ILE A 197 -19.71 -1.05 -5.73
CA ILE A 197 -20.49 -2.29 -5.66
C ILE A 197 -21.99 -1.98 -5.78
N MET A 198 -22.49 -1.01 -5.01
CA MET A 198 -23.90 -0.60 -5.07
C MET A 198 -24.28 -0.15 -6.49
N THR A 199 -23.44 0.66 -7.13
CA THR A 199 -23.66 1.09 -8.52
C THR A 199 -23.67 -0.11 -9.47
N LEU A 200 -22.76 -1.08 -9.28
CA LEU A 200 -22.67 -2.26 -10.12
C LEU A 200 -23.90 -3.17 -9.96
N GLU A 201 -24.38 -3.38 -8.74
CA GLU A 201 -25.63 -4.11 -8.45
C GLU A 201 -26.83 -3.45 -9.15
N GLN A 202 -26.97 -2.13 -9.07
CA GLN A 202 -28.01 -1.39 -9.79
C GLN A 202 -27.92 -1.58 -11.31
N ARG A 203 -26.70 -1.54 -11.88
CA ARG A 203 -26.51 -1.78 -13.32
C ARG A 203 -26.84 -3.21 -13.70
N LEU A 204 -26.49 -4.20 -12.89
CA LEU A 204 -26.84 -5.60 -13.13
C LEU A 204 -28.36 -5.77 -13.29
N GLU A 205 -29.16 -5.20 -12.40
CA GLU A 205 -30.62 -5.27 -12.50
C GLU A 205 -31.14 -4.54 -13.75
N LEU A 206 -30.70 -3.30 -13.96
CA LEU A 206 -31.17 -2.45 -15.05
C LEU A 206 -30.93 -3.07 -16.43
N TRP A 207 -29.78 -3.71 -16.65
CA TRP A 207 -29.43 -4.32 -17.94
C TRP A 207 -30.13 -5.67 -18.20
N GLN A 208 -30.82 -6.24 -17.21
CA GLN A 208 -31.64 -7.45 -17.39
C GLN A 208 -33.14 -7.16 -17.50
N LYS A 209 -33.60 -6.02 -16.99
CA LYS A 209 -35.00 -5.60 -17.04
C LYS A 209 -35.44 -5.30 -18.48
N LYS A 210 -36.39 -6.09 -19.00
CA LYS A 210 -36.94 -5.84 -20.34
C LYS A 210 -37.70 -4.52 -20.40
N ILE A 211 -37.57 -3.83 -21.53
CA ILE A 211 -38.16 -2.54 -21.83
C ILE A 211 -39.11 -2.70 -23.02
N LYS A 212 -40.24 -2.01 -22.94
CA LYS A 212 -41.24 -2.00 -24.02
C LYS A 212 -40.68 -1.26 -25.25
N VAL A 213 -40.75 -1.89 -26.41
CA VAL A 213 -40.43 -1.28 -27.69
C VAL A 213 -41.68 -1.30 -28.58
N VAL A 214 -42.12 -0.13 -29.03
CA VAL A 214 -43.24 -0.01 -29.97
C VAL A 214 -42.70 0.02 -31.39
N VAL A 215 -43.05 -0.98 -32.19
CA VAL A 215 -42.60 -1.09 -33.58
C VAL A 215 -43.72 -0.64 -34.50
N PHE A 216 -43.46 0.35 -35.35
CA PHE A 216 -44.37 0.82 -36.38
C PHE A 216 -43.88 0.43 -37.77
N SER A 217 -44.80 0.00 -38.64
CA SER A 217 -44.54 -0.34 -40.04
C SER A 217 -45.80 -0.12 -40.89
N ASP A 218 -45.80 -0.57 -42.15
CA ASP A 218 -46.87 -0.33 -43.13
C ASP A 218 -47.96 -1.41 -43.17
N GLY A 219 -47.93 -2.38 -42.26
CA GLY A 219 -48.85 -3.53 -42.24
C GLY A 219 -48.64 -4.54 -43.37
N LYS A 220 -47.63 -4.35 -44.24
CA LYS A 220 -47.35 -5.20 -45.41
C LYS A 220 -45.95 -5.80 -45.39
N SER A 221 -44.99 -5.04 -44.87
CA SER A 221 -43.58 -5.43 -44.76
C SER A 221 -43.41 -6.45 -43.65
N MET A 222 -42.68 -7.53 -43.92
CA MET A 222 -42.31 -8.51 -42.91
C MET A 222 -41.18 -7.94 -42.05
N VAL A 223 -41.47 -7.62 -40.79
CA VAL A 223 -40.48 -7.08 -39.84
C VAL A 223 -39.91 -8.18 -38.94
N ILE A 224 -38.60 -8.15 -38.73
CA ILE A 224 -37.88 -9.01 -37.78
C ILE A 224 -36.92 -8.18 -36.92
N VAL A 225 -36.54 -8.71 -35.76
CA VAL A 225 -35.42 -8.22 -34.95
C VAL A 225 -34.31 -9.26 -35.02
N ARG A 226 -33.16 -8.91 -35.59
CA ARG A 226 -32.06 -9.86 -35.78
C ARG A 226 -31.64 -10.45 -34.43
N ARG A 227 -31.34 -11.77 -34.44
CA ARG A 227 -30.93 -12.55 -33.25
C ARG A 227 -31.95 -12.62 -32.11
N VAL A 228 -33.17 -12.09 -32.31
CA VAL A 228 -34.25 -12.14 -31.31
C VAL A 228 -35.45 -12.91 -31.86
N GLY A 229 -35.98 -12.53 -33.02
CA GLY A 229 -37.16 -13.21 -33.58
C GLY A 229 -37.94 -12.38 -34.60
N ARG A 230 -39.06 -12.95 -35.07
CA ARG A 230 -39.92 -12.36 -36.09
C ARG A 230 -41.06 -11.56 -35.45
N ILE A 231 -41.35 -10.37 -35.97
CA ILE A 231 -42.47 -9.52 -35.52
C ILE A 231 -43.71 -9.77 -36.38
N GLY A 232 -43.53 -9.89 -37.71
CA GLY A 232 -44.62 -10.04 -38.67
C GLY A 232 -44.94 -8.73 -39.41
N PRO A 233 -45.87 -8.77 -40.38
CA PRO A 233 -46.48 -7.56 -40.93
C PRO A 233 -47.38 -6.91 -39.88
N VAL A 234 -47.08 -5.66 -39.53
CA VAL A 234 -47.77 -4.92 -38.46
C VAL A 234 -47.88 -3.45 -38.84
N THR A 235 -48.94 -2.77 -38.43
CA THR A 235 -48.97 -1.30 -38.40
C THR A 235 -48.34 -0.79 -37.10
N GLN A 236 -48.65 -1.47 -36.00
CA GLN A 236 -48.07 -1.24 -34.67
C GLN A 236 -47.98 -2.56 -33.91
N LYS A 237 -46.86 -2.82 -33.24
CA LYS A 237 -46.73 -3.95 -32.30
C LYS A 237 -45.83 -3.61 -31.13
N ASN A 238 -46.28 -3.97 -29.92
CA ASN A 238 -45.48 -3.86 -28.71
C ASN A 238 -44.66 -5.14 -28.52
N ILE A 239 -43.35 -4.99 -28.35
CA ILE A 239 -42.44 -6.08 -27.98
C ILE A 239 -41.68 -5.70 -26.71
N GLN A 240 -40.94 -6.64 -26.14
CA GLN A 240 -40.10 -6.41 -24.97
C GLN A 240 -38.67 -6.87 -25.25
N LEU A 241 -37.71 -5.95 -25.13
CA LEU A 241 -36.29 -6.20 -25.37
C LEU A 241 -35.48 -5.81 -24.12
N LYS A 242 -34.40 -6.54 -23.84
CA LYS A 242 -33.43 -6.07 -22.83
C LYS A 242 -32.75 -4.80 -23.35
N PRO A 243 -32.14 -3.97 -22.49
CA PRO A 243 -31.33 -2.86 -22.96
C PRO A 243 -30.19 -3.34 -23.86
N GLY A 244 -29.89 -2.59 -24.91
CA GLY A 244 -28.89 -2.98 -25.90
C GLY A 244 -29.18 -2.44 -27.30
N LYS A 245 -28.27 -2.73 -28.23
CA LYS A 245 -28.40 -2.37 -29.65
C LYS A 245 -29.06 -3.51 -30.42
N TYR A 246 -30.01 -3.17 -31.27
CA TYR A 246 -30.77 -4.12 -32.08
C TYR A 246 -30.89 -3.66 -33.53
N ASP A 247 -30.81 -4.63 -34.44
CA ASP A 247 -31.07 -4.41 -35.86
C ASP A 247 -32.50 -4.86 -36.17
N PHE A 248 -33.34 -3.90 -36.54
CA PHE A 248 -34.65 -4.18 -37.10
C PHE A 248 -34.49 -4.29 -38.61
N GLU A 249 -35.02 -5.36 -39.19
CA GLU A 249 -34.97 -5.59 -40.64
C GLU A 249 -36.38 -5.76 -41.17
N CYS A 250 -36.67 -5.09 -42.28
CA CYS A 250 -37.88 -5.35 -43.05
C CYS A 250 -37.55 -6.04 -44.37
N SER A 251 -38.50 -6.83 -44.84
CA SER A 251 -38.48 -7.43 -46.18
C SER A 251 -39.88 -7.42 -46.78
N ARG A 252 -39.98 -7.21 -48.09
CA ARG A 252 -41.26 -7.25 -48.84
C ARG A 252 -40.99 -7.63 -50.30
N ASN A 253 -41.78 -8.56 -50.83
CA ASN A 253 -41.63 -9.00 -52.23
C ASN A 253 -41.76 -7.80 -53.19
N GLY A 254 -40.79 -7.63 -54.08
CA GLY A 254 -40.72 -6.50 -55.02
C GLY A 254 -40.12 -5.20 -54.45
N PHE A 255 -39.61 -5.22 -53.20
CA PHE A 255 -38.99 -4.07 -52.54
C PHE A 255 -37.62 -4.43 -51.96
N LYS A 256 -36.71 -3.46 -51.93
CA LYS A 256 -35.40 -3.59 -51.31
C LYS A 256 -35.55 -3.69 -49.80
N SER A 257 -34.82 -4.63 -49.18
CA SER A 257 -34.80 -4.80 -47.72
C SER A 257 -34.08 -3.63 -47.06
N LYS A 258 -34.50 -3.25 -45.85
CA LYS A 258 -33.95 -2.14 -45.07
C LYS A 258 -33.63 -2.60 -43.66
N ILE A 259 -32.52 -2.10 -43.12
CA ILE A 259 -32.12 -2.32 -41.73
C ILE A 259 -32.12 -0.98 -41.01
N VAL A 260 -32.68 -0.94 -39.81
CA VAL A 260 -32.65 0.21 -38.89
C VAL A 260 -32.05 -0.25 -37.58
N GLU A 261 -30.94 0.38 -37.18
CA GLU A 261 -30.36 0.21 -35.86
C GLU A 261 -31.21 0.97 -34.83
N HIS A 262 -31.51 0.32 -33.71
CA HIS A 262 -32.23 0.92 -32.61
C HIS A 262 -31.58 0.55 -31.28
N PHE A 263 -31.26 1.56 -30.46
CA PHE A 263 -30.75 1.36 -29.11
C PHE A 263 -31.90 1.42 -28.10
N VAL A 264 -32.03 0.37 -27.30
CA VAL A 264 -32.97 0.29 -26.17
C VAL A 264 -32.21 0.74 -24.91
N PRO A 265 -32.46 1.95 -24.38
CA PRO A 265 -31.71 2.49 -23.24
C PRO A 265 -32.14 1.85 -21.91
N PRO A 266 -31.22 1.51 -20.99
CA PRO A 266 -31.58 0.94 -19.70
C PRO A 266 -32.38 1.93 -18.83
N GLY A 267 -33.34 1.41 -18.04
CA GLY A 267 -34.10 2.20 -17.07
C GLY A 267 -35.24 3.06 -17.63
N GLN A 268 -35.50 3.03 -18.95
CA GLN A 268 -36.62 3.73 -19.55
C GLN A 268 -37.92 2.92 -19.54
N SER A 269 -39.06 3.62 -19.54
CA SER A 269 -40.39 3.00 -19.55
C SER A 269 -40.74 2.40 -20.93
N GLY A 270 -40.15 2.93 -22.00
CA GLY A 270 -40.28 2.38 -23.34
C GLY A 270 -39.53 3.20 -24.39
N THR A 271 -39.52 2.68 -25.62
CA THR A 271 -38.96 3.34 -26.80
C THR A 271 -39.74 2.92 -28.05
N SER A 272 -39.51 3.55 -29.19
CA SER A 272 -40.18 3.21 -30.45
C SER A 272 -39.23 3.21 -31.64
N VAL A 273 -39.58 2.40 -32.64
CA VAL A 273 -38.85 2.30 -33.91
C VAL A 273 -39.83 2.24 -35.08
N ASN A 274 -39.51 3.00 -36.13
CA ASN A 274 -40.28 3.02 -37.39
C ASN A 274 -39.45 2.33 -38.47
N ILE A 275 -40.00 1.32 -39.12
CA ILE A 275 -39.31 0.59 -40.20
C ILE A 275 -40.30 0.15 -41.28
N THR A 276 -40.02 0.52 -42.52
CA THR A 276 -40.84 0.21 -43.70
C THR A 276 -39.95 -0.07 -44.89
N CYS A 277 -40.35 -1.02 -45.74
CA CYS A 277 -39.69 -1.35 -46.99
C CYS A 277 -40.43 -0.68 -48.15
N ASP A 278 -39.99 0.51 -48.52
CA ASP A 278 -40.67 1.46 -49.41
C ASP A 278 -40.00 1.65 -50.78
N VAL A 279 -38.76 1.19 -50.94
CA VAL A 279 -38.00 1.28 -52.20
C VAL A 279 -38.22 0.03 -53.07
N ARG A 280 -38.75 0.18 -54.30
CA ARG A 280 -38.92 -0.94 -55.25
C ARG A 280 -37.58 -1.47 -55.77
N ILE A 281 -37.56 -2.76 -56.11
CA ILE A 281 -36.43 -3.44 -56.80
C ILE A 281 -36.44 -3.04 -58.27
#